data_AF-A0A7C5SP82-F1
#
_entry.id   AF-A0A7C5SP82-F1
#
_cell.length_a   1.000
_cell.length_b   1.000
_cell.length_c   1.000
_cell.angle_alpha   90.00
_cell.angle_beta   90.00
_cell.angle_gamma   90.00
#
_symmetry.space_group_name_H-M   'P 1'
#
loop_
_entity.id
_entity.type
_entity.pdbx_description
1 polymer ?
#
loop_
_entity_poly.entity_id
_entity_poly.type
_entity_poly.pdbx_seq_one_letter_code
_entity_poly.pdbx_strand_id
1 'polypeptide(L)'
;MHLSEHEVLEAFAEPRCPVCALARKAARGYLAGVIEGGINDPALRDDWRRRGGLCGRHWREARDLEAPAFPLAILTQDLLAAELEHPHARVRCPACEVQAAAEGRYLESLRSLPLEAVRAALERGRGFICLRHLRDLPEGELAGLLRARLRGILDDLEAFQRKYDHRHTHEPMGPEGDAWLRAIRALGGEV
;
A
#
# COMPACT_ATOMS: atom_id res chain seq x y z
N MET A 1 -0.86 -21.66 -10.98
CA MET A 1 -0.58 -20.28 -10.55
C MET A 1 -1.90 -19.53 -10.53
N HIS A 2 -2.31 -19.02 -9.38
CA HIS A 2 -3.56 -18.29 -9.17
C HIS A 2 -3.43 -16.82 -9.63
N LEU A 3 -4.55 -16.14 -9.91
CA LEU A 3 -4.54 -14.73 -10.36
C LEU A 3 -3.77 -13.82 -9.40
N SER A 4 -3.93 -14.01 -8.08
CA SER A 4 -3.25 -13.20 -7.06
C SER A 4 -1.74 -13.42 -7.00
N GLU A 5 -1.25 -14.61 -7.37
CA GLU A 5 0.20 -14.89 -7.45
C GLU A 5 0.83 -14.12 -8.61
N HIS A 6 0.13 -14.04 -9.75
CA HIS A 6 0.57 -13.25 -10.88
C HIS A 6 0.62 -11.76 -10.54
N GLU A 7 -0.43 -11.22 -9.90
CA GLU A 7 -0.46 -9.82 -9.44
C GLU A 7 0.72 -9.48 -8.53
N VAL A 8 1.08 -10.39 -7.61
CA VAL A 8 2.23 -10.19 -6.71
C VAL A 8 3.54 -10.14 -7.49
N LEU A 9 3.75 -11.05 -8.45
CA LEU A 9 4.95 -11.07 -9.28
C LEU A 9 5.07 -9.80 -10.14
N GLU A 10 3.98 -9.36 -10.76
CA GLU A 10 3.95 -8.12 -11.54
C GLU A 10 4.23 -6.89 -10.68
N ALA A 11 3.70 -6.85 -9.46
CA ALA A 11 3.88 -5.73 -8.55
C ALA A 11 5.34 -5.52 -8.09
N PHE A 12 6.22 -6.51 -8.25
CA PHE A 12 7.67 -6.34 -8.03
C PHE A 12 8.36 -5.50 -9.12
N ALA A 13 7.70 -5.14 -10.22
CA ALA A 13 8.26 -4.22 -11.21
C ALA A 13 8.53 -2.83 -10.61
N GLU A 14 7.65 -2.38 -9.70
CA GLU A 14 7.71 -1.05 -9.09
C GLU A 14 8.54 -1.04 -7.79
N PRO A 15 9.25 0.07 -7.46
CA PRO A 15 10.11 0.18 -6.27
C PRO A 15 9.30 0.37 -4.97
N ARG A 16 8.51 -0.64 -4.62
CA ARG A 16 7.62 -0.68 -3.46
C ARG A 16 7.29 -2.12 -3.04
N CYS A 17 6.63 -2.23 -1.89
CA CYS A 17 6.13 -3.50 -1.36
C CYS A 17 4.89 -3.99 -2.12
N PRO A 18 4.92 -5.15 -2.80
CA PRO A 18 3.79 -5.64 -3.59
C PRO A 18 2.55 -5.89 -2.72
N VAL A 19 2.72 -6.43 -1.51
CA VAL A 19 1.63 -6.66 -0.56
C VAL A 19 0.96 -5.34 -0.14
N CYS A 20 1.74 -4.32 0.27
CA CYS A 20 1.18 -3.00 0.58
C CYS A 20 0.49 -2.35 -0.63
N ALA A 21 1.12 -2.40 -1.81
CA ALA A 21 0.63 -1.76 -3.01
C ALA A 21 -0.72 -2.35 -3.46
N LEU A 22 -0.82 -3.69 -3.51
CA LEU A 22 -2.04 -4.38 -3.89
C LEU A 22 -3.14 -4.26 -2.82
N ALA A 23 -2.79 -4.26 -1.54
CA ALA A 23 -3.74 -3.99 -0.47
C ALA A 23 -4.31 -2.56 -0.55
N ARG A 24 -3.47 -1.56 -0.79
CA ARG A 24 -3.89 -0.16 -1.00
C ARG A 24 -4.75 -0.03 -2.26
N LYS A 25 -4.41 -0.74 -3.34
CA LYS A 25 -5.22 -0.80 -4.57
C LYS A 25 -6.62 -1.35 -4.27
N ALA A 26 -6.73 -2.43 -3.49
CA ALA A 26 -8.02 -2.99 -3.08
C ALA A 26 -8.85 -1.98 -2.26
N ALA A 27 -8.23 -1.28 -1.32
CA ALA A 27 -8.91 -0.24 -0.53
C ALA A 27 -9.39 0.93 -1.39
N ARG A 28 -8.55 1.42 -2.32
CA ARG A 28 -8.93 2.47 -3.27
C ARG A 28 -10.06 2.02 -4.20
N GLY A 29 -10.02 0.79 -4.69
CA GLY A 29 -11.09 0.21 -5.51
C GLY A 29 -12.42 0.12 -4.75
N TYR A 30 -12.39 -0.29 -3.47
CA TYR A 30 -13.57 -0.25 -2.61
C TYR A 30 -14.12 1.17 -2.47
N LEU A 31 -13.27 2.15 -2.15
CA LEU A 31 -13.68 3.55 -2.01
C LEU A 31 -14.30 4.10 -3.31
N ALA A 32 -13.67 3.84 -4.45
CA ALA A 32 -14.19 4.24 -5.76
C ALA A 32 -15.56 3.62 -6.03
N GLY A 33 -15.73 2.31 -5.80
CA GLY A 33 -17.02 1.64 -5.98
C GLY A 33 -18.12 2.18 -5.07
N VAL A 34 -17.79 2.57 -3.83
CA VAL A 34 -18.75 3.25 -2.95
C VAL A 34 -19.15 4.60 -3.53
N ILE A 35 -18.20 5.43 -3.96
CA ILE A 35 -18.47 6.79 -4.43
C ILE A 35 -19.21 6.79 -5.78
N GLU A 36 -18.88 5.88 -6.70
CA GLU A 36 -19.50 5.81 -8.03
C GLU A 36 -20.95 5.31 -7.99
N GLY A 37 -21.28 4.41 -7.05
CA GLY A 37 -22.62 3.82 -7.01
C GLY A 37 -23.10 3.31 -5.65
N GLY A 38 -22.17 2.88 -4.78
CA GLY A 38 -22.52 2.35 -3.45
C GLY A 38 -23.23 3.34 -2.54
N ILE A 39 -23.10 4.66 -2.76
CA ILE A 39 -23.85 5.67 -2.01
C ILE A 39 -25.37 5.54 -2.16
N ASN A 40 -25.87 4.90 -3.21
CA ASN A 40 -27.30 4.69 -3.42
C ASN A 40 -27.85 3.54 -2.57
N ASP A 41 -27.00 2.67 -2.02
CA ASP A 41 -27.38 1.55 -1.16
C ASP A 41 -27.61 2.02 0.29
N PRO A 42 -28.86 1.96 0.81
CA PRO A 42 -29.15 2.34 2.19
C PRO A 42 -28.43 1.47 3.22
N ALA A 43 -28.23 0.18 2.95
CA ALA A 43 -27.57 -0.74 3.89
C ALA A 43 -26.10 -0.38 4.07
N LEU A 44 -25.44 0.05 2.98
CA LEU A 44 -24.07 0.56 3.03
C LEU A 44 -23.98 1.85 3.83
N ARG A 45 -24.89 2.81 3.60
CA ARG A 45 -24.92 4.08 4.36
C ARG A 45 -25.15 3.84 5.85
N ASP A 46 -26.08 2.95 6.19
CA ASP A 46 -26.34 2.55 7.58
C ASP A 46 -25.10 1.90 8.22
N ASP A 47 -24.38 1.05 7.47
CA ASP A 47 -23.15 0.44 7.94
C ASP A 47 -22.04 1.45 8.21
N TRP A 48 -21.83 2.41 7.31
CA TRP A 48 -20.85 3.47 7.51
C TRP A 48 -21.20 4.37 8.69
N ARG A 49 -22.49 4.71 8.86
CA ARG A 49 -22.98 5.46 10.03
C ARG A 49 -22.64 4.73 11.33
N ARG A 50 -22.93 3.43 11.46
CA ARG A 50 -22.59 2.62 12.66
C ARG A 50 -21.08 2.46 12.93
N ARG A 51 -20.24 2.85 11.98
CA ARG A 51 -18.79 2.71 12.03
C ARG A 51 -18.07 4.04 12.25
N GLY A 52 -18.77 5.18 12.25
CA GLY A 52 -18.16 6.51 12.24
C GLY A 52 -17.43 6.83 10.93
N GLY A 53 -17.77 6.16 9.82
CA GLY A 53 -17.20 6.41 8.50
C GLY A 53 -15.74 5.96 8.31
N LEU A 54 -14.93 6.80 7.63
CA LEU A 54 -13.54 6.51 7.29
C LEU A 54 -12.54 7.14 8.27
N CYS A 55 -11.35 6.55 8.38
CA CYS A 55 -10.25 7.18 9.10
C CYS A 55 -9.66 8.35 8.30
N GLY A 56 -8.92 9.25 8.95
CA GLY A 56 -8.33 10.42 8.29
C GLY A 56 -7.41 10.08 7.10
N ARG A 57 -6.75 8.91 7.11
CA ARG A 57 -5.98 8.43 5.95
C ARG A 57 -6.89 8.11 4.77
N HIS A 58 -7.95 7.33 4.98
CA HIS A 58 -8.85 6.93 3.90
C HIS A 58 -9.77 8.06 3.44
N TRP A 59 -10.02 9.08 4.26
CA TRP A 59 -10.62 10.32 3.77
C TRP A 59 -9.72 11.07 2.79
N ARG A 60 -8.40 11.14 3.05
CA ARG A 60 -7.46 11.72 2.07
C ARG A 60 -7.43 10.89 0.79
N GLU A 61 -7.38 9.56 0.90
CA GLU A 61 -7.42 8.71 -0.28
C GLU A 61 -8.72 8.88 -1.08
N ALA A 62 -9.87 8.98 -0.41
CA ALA A 62 -11.16 9.20 -1.06
C ALA A 62 -11.23 10.58 -1.75
N ARG A 63 -10.67 11.63 -1.14
CA ARG A 63 -10.54 12.96 -1.75
C ARG A 63 -9.67 12.94 -2.99
N ASP A 64 -8.61 12.14 -2.98
CA ASP A 64 -7.65 12.02 -4.07
C ASP A 64 -8.07 10.97 -5.13
N LEU A 65 -9.34 10.53 -5.11
CA LEU A 65 -9.94 9.80 -6.22
C LEU A 65 -10.44 10.78 -7.28
N GLU A 66 -10.34 10.40 -8.54
CA GLU A 66 -10.96 11.14 -9.66
C GLU A 66 -12.47 10.87 -9.69
N ALA A 67 -13.17 11.31 -8.65
CA ALA A 67 -14.61 11.14 -8.51
C ALA A 67 -15.34 12.49 -8.51
N PRO A 68 -16.57 12.58 -9.03
CA PRO A 68 -17.37 13.79 -8.91
C PRO A 68 -17.55 14.18 -7.44
N ALA A 69 -17.49 15.47 -7.14
CA ALA A 69 -17.62 15.96 -5.76
C ALA A 69 -19.01 15.67 -5.14
N PHE A 70 -20.04 15.49 -5.97
CA PHE A 70 -21.42 15.37 -5.53
C PHE A 70 -21.70 14.10 -4.70
N PRO A 71 -21.35 12.87 -5.13
CA PRO A 71 -21.45 11.69 -4.28
C PRO A 71 -20.74 11.80 -2.92
N LEU A 72 -19.55 12.41 -2.89
CA LEU A 72 -18.82 12.67 -1.66
C LEU A 72 -19.53 13.68 -0.77
N ALA A 73 -20.18 14.70 -1.33
CA ALA A 73 -20.96 15.68 -0.57
C ALA A 73 -22.16 15.02 0.14
N ILE A 74 -22.90 14.14 -0.56
CA ILE A 74 -24.03 13.40 0.03
C ILE A 74 -23.54 12.52 1.17
N LEU A 75 -22.49 11.73 0.93
CA LEU A 75 -21.95 10.79 1.90
C LEU A 75 -21.40 11.52 3.14
N THR A 76 -20.64 12.59 2.94
CA THR A 76 -20.09 13.36 4.06
C THR A 76 -21.17 14.13 4.81
N GLN A 77 -22.24 14.61 4.16
CA GLN A 77 -23.37 15.21 4.85
C GLN A 77 -24.09 14.19 5.76
N ASP A 78 -24.37 12.98 5.27
CA ASP A 78 -25.03 11.91 6.06
C ASP A 78 -24.18 11.52 7.28
N LEU A 79 -22.88 11.28 7.08
CA LEU A 79 -21.97 10.88 8.16
C LEU A 79 -21.72 12.01 9.17
N LEU A 80 -21.58 13.25 8.70
CA LEU A 80 -21.37 14.39 9.58
C LEU A 80 -22.61 14.66 10.44
N ALA A 81 -23.81 14.58 9.86
CA ALA A 81 -25.05 14.72 10.62
C ALA A 81 -25.15 13.63 11.70
N ALA A 82 -24.94 12.36 11.33
CA ALA A 82 -25.01 11.24 12.27
C ALA A 82 -23.97 11.35 13.39
N GLU A 83 -22.74 11.79 13.09
CA GLU A 83 -21.68 11.97 14.09
C GLU A 83 -21.98 13.12 15.05
N LEU A 84 -22.59 14.22 14.59
CA LEU A 84 -22.98 15.33 15.45
C LEU A 84 -24.13 14.97 16.40
N GLU A 85 -25.06 14.13 15.96
CA GLU A 85 -26.15 13.63 16.79
C GLU A 85 -25.69 12.53 17.76
N HIS A 86 -24.86 11.60 17.28
CA HIS A 86 -24.41 10.42 18.01
C HIS A 86 -22.90 10.20 17.82
N PRO A 87 -22.06 10.92 18.57
CA PRO A 87 -20.60 10.85 18.40
C PRO A 87 -20.05 9.45 18.67
N HIS A 88 -19.19 8.98 17.78
CA HIS A 88 -18.47 7.73 17.94
C HIS A 88 -17.19 7.96 18.75
N ALA A 89 -16.95 7.13 19.77
CA ALA A 89 -15.69 7.17 20.52
C ALA A 89 -14.47 6.80 19.64
N ARG A 90 -14.68 5.96 18.62
CA ARG A 90 -13.65 5.53 17.66
C ARG A 90 -14.27 5.19 16.31
N VAL A 91 -13.55 5.52 15.24
CA VAL A 91 -13.89 5.15 13.86
C VAL A 91 -13.44 3.73 13.55
N ARG A 92 -14.34 2.89 13.02
CA ARG A 92 -14.04 1.56 12.46
C ARG A 92 -14.07 1.61 10.94
N CYS A 93 -12.98 2.07 10.35
CA CYS A 93 -12.90 2.35 8.91
C CYS A 93 -13.10 1.09 8.05
N PRO A 94 -14.17 1.00 7.23
CA PRO A 94 -14.39 -0.15 6.35
C PRO A 94 -13.29 -0.31 5.29
N ALA A 95 -12.70 0.78 4.79
CA ALA A 95 -11.57 0.71 3.87
C ALA A 95 -10.29 0.16 4.53
N CYS A 96 -10.10 0.38 5.85
CA CYS A 96 -9.03 -0.29 6.60
C CYS A 96 -9.26 -1.80 6.67
N GLU A 97 -10.49 -2.24 6.91
CA GLU A 97 -10.83 -3.67 6.96
C GLU A 97 -10.60 -4.36 5.60
N VAL A 98 -11.05 -3.74 4.50
CA VAL A 98 -10.80 -4.23 3.14
C VAL A 98 -9.30 -4.30 2.86
N GLN A 99 -8.54 -3.26 3.24
CA GLN A 99 -7.09 -3.23 3.07
C GLN A 99 -6.41 -4.35 3.84
N ALA A 100 -6.75 -4.55 5.12
CA ALA A 100 -6.16 -5.58 5.97
C ALA A 100 -6.49 -7.00 5.46
N ALA A 101 -7.73 -7.23 5.02
CA ALA A 101 -8.12 -8.51 4.40
C ALA A 101 -7.35 -8.78 3.11
N ALA A 102 -7.17 -7.76 2.26
CA ALA A 102 -6.37 -7.88 1.04
C ALA A 102 -4.88 -8.14 1.33
N GLU A 103 -4.35 -7.48 2.36
CA GLU A 103 -2.98 -7.66 2.80
C GLU A 103 -2.70 -9.12 3.19
N GLY A 104 -3.57 -9.73 4.01
CA GLY A 104 -3.43 -11.14 4.38
C GLY A 104 -3.46 -12.08 3.17
N ARG A 105 -4.37 -11.83 2.22
CA ARG A 105 -4.49 -12.64 0.99
C ARG A 105 -3.23 -12.57 0.11
N TYR A 106 -2.69 -11.37 -0.09
CA TYR A 106 -1.50 -11.18 -0.93
C TYR A 106 -0.23 -11.62 -0.24
N LEU A 107 -0.16 -11.53 1.10
CA LEU A 107 0.93 -12.12 1.86
C LEU A 107 0.93 -13.64 1.75
N GLU A 108 -0.24 -14.28 1.82
CA GLU A 108 -0.36 -15.73 1.61
C GLU A 108 0.01 -16.14 0.18
N SER A 109 -0.43 -15.36 -0.81
CA SER A 109 -0.03 -15.59 -2.22
C SER A 109 1.49 -15.44 -2.40
N LEU A 110 2.14 -14.50 -1.70
CA LEU A 110 3.60 -14.37 -1.73
C LEU A 110 4.30 -15.60 -1.13
N ARG A 111 3.75 -16.18 -0.06
CA ARG A 111 4.30 -17.39 0.58
C ARG A 111 4.17 -18.63 -0.29
N SER A 112 3.12 -18.72 -1.11
CA SER A 112 2.90 -19.87 -2.01
C SER A 112 3.71 -19.80 -3.31
N LEU A 113 4.31 -18.65 -3.63
CA LEU A 113 5.08 -18.48 -4.85
C LEU A 113 6.36 -19.35 -4.86
N PRO A 114 6.71 -19.98 -5.99
CA PRO A 114 8.00 -20.63 -6.15
C PRO A 114 9.15 -19.64 -5.98
N LEU A 115 10.19 -20.02 -5.25
CA LEU A 115 11.34 -19.16 -4.97
C LEU A 115 11.97 -18.57 -6.25
N GLU A 116 12.09 -19.39 -7.30
CA GLU A 116 12.68 -18.95 -8.57
C GLU A 116 11.81 -17.92 -9.32
N ALA A 117 10.49 -17.98 -9.15
CA ALA A 117 9.60 -16.96 -9.72
C ALA A 117 9.83 -15.62 -9.02
N VAL A 118 9.95 -15.63 -7.68
CA VAL A 118 10.25 -14.42 -6.90
C VAL A 118 11.64 -13.88 -7.25
N ARG A 119 12.66 -14.74 -7.33
CA ARG A 119 14.01 -14.35 -7.74
C ARG A 119 14.00 -13.65 -9.10
N ALA A 120 13.38 -14.28 -10.09
CA ALA A 120 13.31 -13.73 -11.44
C ALA A 120 12.50 -12.42 -11.51
N ALA A 121 11.50 -12.24 -10.65
CA ALA A 121 10.77 -10.96 -10.54
C ALA A 121 11.64 -9.86 -9.91
N LEU A 122 12.41 -10.18 -8.87
CA LEU A 122 13.34 -9.23 -8.22
C LEU A 122 14.50 -8.82 -9.11
N GLU A 123 14.98 -9.72 -9.98
CA GLU A 123 16.05 -9.43 -10.94
C GLU A 123 15.59 -8.50 -12.07
N ARG A 124 14.34 -8.66 -12.53
CA ARG A 124 13.76 -7.83 -13.60
C ARG A 124 13.20 -6.50 -13.09
N GLY A 125 12.77 -6.46 -11.84
CA GLY A 125 12.05 -5.34 -11.25
C GLY A 125 12.86 -4.58 -10.19
N ARG A 126 12.30 -3.45 -9.73
CA ARG A 126 12.88 -2.64 -8.65
C ARG A 126 12.21 -2.84 -7.30
N GLY A 127 11.25 -3.75 -7.23
CA GLY A 127 10.48 -4.04 -6.03
C GLY A 127 11.28 -4.75 -4.94
N PHE A 128 10.69 -4.70 -3.76
CA PHE A 128 11.20 -5.27 -2.51
C PHE A 128 10.01 -5.47 -1.56
N ILE A 129 10.17 -6.19 -0.47
CA ILE A 129 9.14 -6.29 0.59
C ILE A 129 9.41 -5.25 1.68
N CYS A 130 8.39 -4.64 2.30
CA CYS A 130 8.64 -3.77 3.46
C CYS A 130 9.04 -4.59 4.70
N LEU A 131 9.69 -3.97 5.68
CA LEU A 131 10.16 -4.66 6.89
C LEU A 131 9.04 -5.25 7.74
N ARG A 132 7.86 -4.63 7.73
CA ARG A 132 6.68 -5.20 8.39
C ARG A 132 6.33 -6.54 7.77
N HIS A 133 6.10 -6.58 6.46
CA HIS A 133 5.75 -7.81 5.76
C HIS A 133 6.88 -8.83 5.71
N LEU A 134 8.14 -8.39 5.76
CA LEU A 134 9.26 -9.31 5.93
C LEU A 134 9.18 -10.06 7.27
N ARG A 135 8.81 -9.37 8.37
CA ARG A 135 8.67 -9.99 9.70
C ARG A 135 7.48 -10.96 9.77
N ASP A 136 6.46 -10.73 8.94
CA ASP A 136 5.29 -11.61 8.87
C ASP A 136 5.55 -12.87 8.03
N LEU A 137 6.70 -12.99 7.35
CA LEU A 137 7.11 -14.20 6.65
C LEU A 137 7.82 -15.17 7.61
N PRO A 138 7.62 -16.50 7.47
CA PRO A 138 8.44 -17.47 8.18
C PRO A 138 9.90 -17.37 7.73
N GLU A 139 10.84 -17.63 8.65
CA GLU A 139 12.25 -17.73 8.28
C GLU A 139 12.46 -18.89 7.27
N GLY A 140 13.33 -18.68 6.29
CA GLY A 140 13.56 -19.61 5.19
C GLY A 140 14.16 -18.91 3.96
N GLU A 141 14.26 -19.63 2.85
CA GLU A 141 14.93 -19.14 1.63
C GLU A 141 14.26 -17.89 1.06
N LEU A 142 12.92 -17.83 1.05
CA LEU A 142 12.17 -16.66 0.58
C LEU A 142 12.46 -15.41 1.43
N ALA A 143 12.39 -15.53 2.75
CA ALA A 143 12.70 -14.41 3.65
C ALA A 143 14.17 -13.99 3.53
N GLY A 144 15.09 -14.94 3.37
CA GLY A 144 16.51 -14.67 3.11
C GLY A 144 16.73 -13.89 1.81
N LEU A 145 16.09 -14.29 0.71
CA LEU A 145 16.16 -13.62 -0.58
C LEU A 145 15.62 -12.18 -0.50
N LEU A 146 14.45 -11.99 0.10
CA LEU A 146 13.83 -10.67 0.25
C LEU A 146 14.63 -9.75 1.18
N ARG A 147 15.23 -10.30 2.24
CA ARG A 147 16.14 -9.57 3.13
C ARG A 147 17.41 -9.13 2.41
N ALA A 148 17.99 -9.98 1.57
CA ALA A 148 19.13 -9.62 0.73
C ALA A 148 18.78 -8.47 -0.24
N ARG A 149 17.59 -8.51 -0.86
CA ARG A 149 17.11 -7.42 -1.72
C ARG A 149 17.04 -6.07 -0.98
N LEU A 150 16.54 -6.06 0.26
CA LEU A 150 16.47 -4.86 1.09
C LEU A 150 17.85 -4.33 1.49
N ARG A 151 18.84 -5.20 1.74
CA ARG A 151 20.21 -4.77 2.07
C ARG A 151 20.82 -3.92 0.95
N GLY A 152 20.51 -4.20 -0.31
CA GLY A 152 20.95 -3.38 -1.43
C GLY A 152 20.46 -1.92 -1.39
N ILE A 153 19.38 -1.62 -0.67
CA ILE A 153 18.94 -0.22 -0.45
C ILE A 153 19.96 0.54 0.40
N LEU A 154 20.68 -0.13 1.32
CA LEU A 154 21.73 0.51 2.11
C LEU A 154 22.89 0.94 1.22
N ASP A 155 23.33 0.08 0.32
CA ASP A 155 24.40 0.39 -0.64
C ASP A 155 24.01 1.59 -1.53
N ASP A 156 22.76 1.63 -1.98
CA ASP A 156 22.23 2.75 -2.76
C ASP A 156 22.15 4.05 -1.94
N LEU A 157 21.79 3.98 -0.65
CA LEU A 157 21.76 5.15 0.24
C LEU A 157 23.17 5.68 0.53
N GLU A 158 24.17 4.81 0.67
CA GLU A 158 25.57 5.21 0.82
C GLU A 158 26.08 5.88 -0.46
N ALA A 159 25.75 5.32 -1.62
CA ALA A 159 26.05 5.93 -2.91
C ALA A 159 25.37 7.30 -3.06
N PHE A 160 24.09 7.41 -2.67
CA PHE A 160 23.35 8.67 -2.68
C PHE A 160 24.02 9.72 -1.80
N GLN A 161 24.33 9.40 -0.54
CA GLN A 161 24.99 10.34 0.39
C GLN A 161 26.37 10.79 -0.12
N ARG A 162 27.18 9.85 -0.63
CA ARG A 162 28.50 10.15 -1.18
C ARG A 162 28.44 11.09 -2.38
N LYS A 163 27.49 10.89 -3.29
CA LYS A 163 27.31 11.72 -4.50
C LYS A 163 26.61 13.04 -4.21
N TYR A 164 25.78 13.07 -3.17
CA TYR A 164 25.08 14.27 -2.75
C TYR A 164 26.05 15.22 -2.02
N ASP A 165 27.01 14.73 -1.23
CA ASP A 165 27.97 15.57 -0.49
C ASP A 165 28.97 16.30 -1.42
N HIS A 166 29.03 17.62 -1.27
CA HIS A 166 29.27 18.60 -2.33
C HIS A 166 30.76 18.94 -2.60
N ARG A 167 31.68 17.97 -2.54
CA ARG A 167 33.07 18.19 -3.04
C ARG A 167 33.30 17.68 -4.47
N HIS A 168 32.32 17.00 -5.07
CA HIS A 168 32.44 16.37 -6.39
C HIS A 168 31.19 16.57 -7.26
N THR A 169 30.90 17.82 -7.62
CA THR A 169 29.73 18.21 -8.43
C THR A 169 29.88 17.87 -9.92
N HIS A 170 30.05 16.60 -10.33
CA HIS A 170 30.01 16.23 -11.76
C HIS A 170 29.46 14.82 -12.09
N GLU A 171 29.07 13.98 -11.11
CA GLU A 171 28.51 12.66 -11.42
C GLU A 171 26.97 12.70 -11.52
N PRO A 172 26.37 12.14 -12.58
CA PRO A 172 24.92 12.01 -12.67
C PRO A 172 24.41 10.99 -11.64
N MET A 173 23.26 11.30 -11.05
CA MET A 173 22.52 10.39 -10.16
C MET A 173 21.90 9.26 -10.98
N GLY A 174 22.19 8.02 -10.61
CA GLY A 174 21.62 6.79 -11.15
C GLY A 174 20.44 6.26 -10.30
N PRO A 175 20.28 4.93 -10.21
CA PRO A 175 19.25 4.28 -9.38
C PRO A 175 19.25 4.66 -7.90
N GLU A 176 20.35 5.20 -7.39
CA GLU A 176 20.47 5.73 -6.03
C GLU A 176 19.63 6.99 -5.78
N GLY A 177 19.22 7.72 -6.83
CA GLY A 177 18.50 8.99 -6.71
C GLY A 177 17.17 8.90 -5.94
N ASP A 178 16.54 7.73 -5.94
CA ASP A 178 15.30 7.43 -5.19
C ASP A 178 15.52 6.52 -3.96
N ALA A 179 16.78 6.25 -3.57
CA ALA A 179 17.10 5.32 -2.49
C ALA A 179 16.44 5.70 -1.16
N TRP A 180 16.36 7.00 -0.86
CA TRP A 180 15.68 7.51 0.33
C TRP A 180 14.16 7.26 0.30
N LEU A 181 13.50 7.36 -0.87
CA LEU A 181 12.09 7.00 -1.02
C LEU A 181 11.87 5.51 -0.83
N ARG A 182 12.74 4.69 -1.43
CA ARG A 182 12.71 3.22 -1.24
C ARG A 182 12.92 2.84 0.22
N ALA A 183 13.82 3.52 0.93
CA ALA A 183 14.05 3.32 2.36
C ALA A 183 12.82 3.69 3.20
N ILE A 184 12.18 4.84 2.94
CA ILE A 184 10.92 5.22 3.60
C ILE A 184 9.86 4.13 3.37
N ARG A 185 9.73 3.63 2.14
CA ARG A 185 8.78 2.56 1.81
C ARG A 185 9.15 1.21 2.45
N ALA A 186 10.44 0.91 2.58
CA ALA A 186 10.90 -0.29 3.26
C ALA A 186 10.58 -0.25 4.76
N LEU A 187 10.75 0.92 5.40
CA LEU A 187 10.48 1.13 6.83
C LEU A 187 8.97 1.22 7.12
N GLY A 188 8.24 2.03 6.34
CA GLY A 188 6.85 2.42 6.60
C GLY A 188 5.78 1.66 5.79
N GLY A 189 6.18 0.86 4.81
CA GLY A 189 5.25 0.28 3.84
C GLY A 189 4.88 1.27 2.72
N GLU A 190 3.76 1.05 2.04
CA GLU A 190 3.28 2.01 1.03
C GLU A 190 2.83 3.31 1.72
N VAL A 191 3.65 4.36 1.55
CA VAL A 191 3.39 5.74 1.99
C VAL A 191 2.78 6.55 0.85
#